data_AF-A0A4P8HLM2-F1
#
_entry.id   AF-A0A4P8HLM2-F1
#
_cell.length_a   1.000
_cell.length_b   1.000
_cell.length_c   1.000
_cell.angle_alpha   90.00
_cell.angle_beta   90.00
_cell.angle_gamma   90.00
#
_symmetry.space_group_name_H-M   'P 1'
#
loop_
_entity.id
_entity.type
_entity.pdbx_description
1 polymer ?
#
loop_
_entity_poly.entity_id
_entity_poly.type
_entity_poly.pdbx_seq_one_letter_code
_entity_poly.pdbx_strand_id
1 'polypeptide(L)'
;MNRIASAFPAAGDAAAWIALGLISAMAAWLLRDGLRLVAHLRAADSLIAAGMPERDALRAAGCLFWQLPWYQRLFRRYPELQG
;
A
#
# COMPACT_ATOMS: atom_id res chain seq x y z
N MET A 1 -7.08 47.24 -23.39
CA MET A 1 -5.67 46.94 -23.07
C MET A 1 -5.62 46.34 -21.68
N ASN A 2 -5.09 45.12 -21.62
CA ASN A 2 -5.00 44.24 -20.46
C ASN A 2 -4.31 44.88 -19.26
N ARG A 3 -4.81 44.57 -18.06
CA ARG A 3 -4.00 44.15 -16.90
C ARG A 3 -4.93 43.69 -15.77
N ILE A 4 -5.67 42.60 -16.03
CA ILE A 4 -6.01 41.70 -14.93
C ILE A 4 -4.70 40.99 -14.63
N ALA A 5 -3.92 41.58 -13.73
CA ALA A 5 -2.76 40.92 -13.17
C ALA A 5 -3.31 39.71 -12.41
N SER A 6 -3.32 38.57 -13.09
CA SER A 6 -3.44 37.25 -12.52
C SER A 6 -2.23 37.02 -11.60
N ALA A 7 -2.26 37.65 -10.44
CA ALA A 7 -1.44 37.30 -9.29
C ALA A 7 -2.02 36.00 -8.73
N PHE A 8 -1.85 34.91 -9.48
CA PHE A 8 -1.93 33.58 -8.89
C PHE A 8 -0.65 33.37 -8.06
N PRO A 9 -0.78 32.82 -6.84
CA PRO A 9 0.27 32.80 -5.84
C PRO A 9 1.31 31.74 -6.22
N ALA A 10 2.29 32.12 -7.02
CA ALA A 10 3.33 31.21 -7.52
C ALA A 10 4.16 30.51 -6.42
N ALA A 11 4.10 30.96 -5.16
CA ALA A 11 4.72 30.31 -4.01
C ALA A 11 3.82 29.26 -3.31
N GLY A 12 2.50 29.34 -3.48
CA GLY A 12 1.53 28.36 -2.96
C GLY A 12 1.28 27.18 -3.90
N ASP A 13 1.42 27.40 -5.21
CA ASP A 13 1.12 26.39 -6.23
C ASP A 13 2.12 25.24 -6.24
N ALA A 14 3.43 25.51 -6.18
CA ALA A 14 4.44 24.45 -6.20
C ALA A 14 4.33 23.52 -4.99
N ALA A 15 4.12 24.10 -3.79
CA ALA A 15 3.91 23.33 -2.57
C ALA A 15 2.64 22.46 -2.67
N ALA A 16 1.56 22.99 -3.25
CA ALA A 16 0.33 22.24 -3.48
C ALA A 16 0.53 21.07 -4.47
N TRP A 17 1.23 21.29 -5.57
CA TRP A 17 1.56 20.22 -6.53
C TRP A 17 2.45 19.14 -5.94
N ILE A 18 3.46 19.53 -5.14
CA ILE A 18 4.32 18.59 -4.43
C ILE A 18 3.50 17.78 -3.41
N ALA A 19 2.66 18.44 -2.62
CA ALA A 19 1.79 17.76 -1.65
C ALA A 19 0.84 16.79 -2.34
N LEU A 20 0.21 17.20 -3.44
CA LEU A 20 -0.66 16.34 -4.24
C LEU A 20 0.11 15.13 -4.80
N GLY A 21 1.32 15.34 -5.30
CA GLY A 21 2.19 14.27 -5.78
C GLY A 21 2.54 13.27 -4.69
N LEU A 22 2.90 13.74 -3.50
CA LEU A 22 3.21 12.90 -2.34
C LEU A 22 2.00 12.09 -1.87
N ILE A 23 0.83 12.73 -1.75
CA ILE A 23 -0.42 12.06 -1.35
C ILE A 23 -0.79 10.99 -2.38
N SER A 24 -0.71 11.31 -3.68
CA SER A 24 -1.02 10.37 -4.76
C SER A 24 -0.06 9.18 -4.76
N ALA A 25 1.24 9.43 -4.55
CA ALA A 25 2.25 8.38 -4.44
C ALA A 25 2.00 7.47 -3.22
N MET A 26 1.67 8.05 -2.06
CA MET A 26 1.31 7.28 -0.88
C MET A 26 0.04 6.45 -1.09
N ALA A 27 -0.99 7.02 -1.72
CA ALA A 27 -2.23 6.31 -2.02
C ALA A 27 -1.98 5.12 -2.96
N ALA A 28 -1.19 5.30 -4.03
CA ALA A 28 -0.81 4.23 -4.93
C ALA A 28 0.01 3.14 -4.22
N TRP A 29 0.93 3.54 -3.34
CA TRP A 29 1.73 2.60 -2.55
C TRP A 29 0.87 1.78 -1.57
N LEU A 30 -0.06 2.42 -0.85
CA LEU A 30 -1.00 1.75 0.05
C LEU A 30 -1.93 0.81 -0.70
N LEU A 31 -2.42 1.21 -1.88
CA LEU A 31 -3.25 0.36 -2.73
C LEU A 31 -2.47 -0.89 -3.15
N ARG A 32 -1.21 -0.72 -3.58
CA ARG A 32 -0.32 -1.83 -3.94
C ARG A 32 -0.06 -2.76 -2.75
N ASP A 33 0.17 -2.22 -1.55
CA ASP A 33 0.37 -3.01 -0.32
C ASP A 33 -0.89 -3.81 0.04
N GLY A 34 -2.07 -3.18 -0.07
CA GLY A 34 -3.36 -3.82 0.17
C GLY A 34 -3.66 -4.95 -0.82
N LEU A 35 -3.40 -4.73 -2.12
CA LEU A 35 -3.58 -5.77 -3.13
C LEU A 35 -2.69 -6.99 -2.89
N ARG A 36 -1.46 -6.79 -2.41
CA ARG A 36 -0.59 -7.89 -1.99
C ARG A 36 -1.17 -8.65 -0.81
N LEU A 37 -1.62 -7.95 0.23
CA LEU A 37 -2.28 -8.60 1.38
C LEU A 37 -3.48 -9.44 0.93
N VAL A 38 -4.33 -8.91 0.04
CA VAL A 38 -5.49 -9.65 -0.48
C VAL A 38 -5.06 -10.94 -1.20
N ALA A 39 -3.96 -10.92 -1.96
CA ALA A 39 -3.44 -12.13 -2.61
C ALA A 39 -3.00 -13.18 -1.58
N HIS A 40 -2.33 -12.76 -0.50
CA HIS A 40 -1.93 -13.67 0.58
C HIS A 40 -3.12 -14.20 1.38
N LEU A 41 -4.15 -13.37 1.62
CA LEU A 41 -5.39 -13.83 2.27
C LEU A 41 -6.11 -14.87 1.41
N ARG A 42 -6.20 -14.65 0.08
CA ARG A 42 -6.79 -15.65 -0.83
C ARG A 42 -6.00 -16.97 -0.83
N ALA A 43 -4.68 -16.90 -0.72
CA ALA A 43 -3.85 -18.09 -0.57
C ALA A 43 -4.05 -18.78 0.80
N ALA A 44 -4.28 -18.02 1.87
CA ALA A 44 -4.66 -18.58 3.15
C ALA A 44 -6.04 -19.25 3.09
N ASP A 45 -7.02 -18.62 2.44
CA ASP A 45 -8.38 -19.16 2.27
C ASP A 45 -8.35 -20.50 1.51
N SER A 46 -7.51 -20.64 0.48
CA SER A 46 -7.37 -21.91 -0.23
C SER A 46 -6.76 -23.02 0.63
N LEU A 47 -5.80 -22.69 1.50
CA LEU A 47 -5.23 -23.63 2.48
C LEU A 47 -6.26 -24.03 3.55
N ILE A 48 -7.09 -23.09 4.00
CA ILE A 48 -8.18 -23.37 4.94
C ILE A 48 -9.22 -24.29 4.29
N ALA A 49 -9.57 -24.03 3.03
CA ALA A 49 -10.47 -24.90 2.26
C ALA A 49 -9.90 -26.32 2.07
N ALA A 50 -8.57 -26.47 2.05
CA ALA A 50 -7.90 -27.77 2.06
C ALA A 50 -7.86 -28.45 3.45
N GLY A 51 -8.47 -27.84 4.48
CA GLY A 51 -8.57 -28.39 5.82
C GLY A 51 -7.47 -27.94 6.78
N MET A 52 -6.61 -26.99 6.38
CA MET A 52 -5.58 -26.45 7.27
C MET A 52 -6.21 -25.54 8.34
N PRO A 53 -5.76 -25.60 9.62
CA PRO A 53 -6.18 -24.65 10.63
C PRO A 53 -5.85 -23.21 10.23
N GLU A 54 -6.78 -22.28 10.47
CA GLU A 54 -6.68 -20.87 10.05
C GLU A 54 -5.33 -20.23 10.40
N ARG A 55 -4.87 -20.41 11.63
CA ARG A 55 -3.62 -19.79 12.10
C ARG A 55 -2.39 -20.32 11.37
N ASP A 56 -2.39 -21.59 11.00
CA ASP A 56 -1.31 -22.21 10.25
C ASP A 56 -1.38 -21.83 8.77
N ALA A 57 -2.59 -21.73 8.21
CA ALA A 57 -2.81 -21.23 6.85
C ALA A 57 -2.33 -19.78 6.68
N LEU A 58 -2.66 -18.89 7.62
CA LEU A 58 -2.19 -17.50 7.62
C LEU A 58 -0.67 -17.39 7.78
N ARG A 59 -0.05 -18.30 8.54
CA ARG A 59 1.40 -18.36 8.69
C ARG A 59 2.06 -18.86 7.40
N ALA A 60 1.54 -19.93 6.81
CA ALA A 60 2.04 -20.53 5.58
C ALA A 60 1.89 -19.57 4.39
N ALA A 61 0.76 -18.87 4.30
CA ALA A 61 0.53 -17.85 3.30
C ALA A 61 1.31 -16.56 3.58
N GLY A 62 2.02 -16.40 4.70
CA GLY A 62 2.82 -15.20 4.98
C GLY A 62 2.01 -13.96 5.40
N CYS A 63 0.72 -14.10 5.72
CA CYS A 63 -0.15 -13.00 6.16
C CYS A 63 0.35 -12.32 7.44
N LEU A 64 1.11 -13.04 8.28
CA LEU A 64 1.72 -12.50 9.50
C LEU A 64 2.64 -11.30 9.24
N PHE A 65 3.18 -11.18 8.02
CA PHE A 65 3.96 -10.00 7.64
C PHE A 65 3.16 -8.71 7.83
N TRP A 66 1.87 -8.68 7.46
CA TRP A 66 1.01 -7.49 7.58
C TRP A 66 0.49 -7.22 9.00
N GLN A 67 0.73 -8.11 9.96
CA GLN A 67 0.47 -7.82 11.37
C GLN A 67 1.51 -6.86 11.97
N LEU A 68 2.67 -6.70 11.31
CA LEU A 68 3.69 -5.75 11.73
C LEU A 68 3.27 -4.31 11.38
N PRO A 69 3.57 -3.33 12.23
CA PRO A 69 3.40 -1.92 11.90
C PRO A 69 4.08 -1.57 10.57
N TRP A 70 3.44 -0.75 9.74
CA TRP A 70 3.89 -0.42 8.37
C TRP A 70 5.34 0.09 8.32
N TYR A 71 5.79 0.86 9.32
CA TYR A 71 7.15 1.38 9.39
C TYR A 71 8.21 0.29 9.55
N GLN A 72 7.86 -0.85 10.18
CA GLN A 72 8.77 -2.00 10.30
C GLN A 72 8.82 -2.83 9.01
N ARG A 73 7.81 -2.69 8.15
CA ARG A 73 7.68 -3.45 6.89
C ARG A 73 8.48 -2.81 5.76
N LEU A 74 8.67 -1.49 5.78
CA LEU A 74 9.42 -0.72 4.76
C LEU A 74 10.82 -1.26 4.46
N PHE A 75 11.51 -1.80 5.48
CA PHE A 75 12.88 -2.30 5.35
C PHE A 75 12.96 -3.83 5.27
N ARG A 76 11.82 -4.54 5.29
CA ARG A 76 11.78 -6.00 5.24
C ARG A 76 11.43 -6.46 3.84
N ARG A 77 11.99 -7.62 3.46
CA ARG A 77 11.58 -8.29 2.24
C ARG A 77 10.14 -8.75 2.38
N TYR A 78 9.32 -8.39 1.40
CA TYR A 78 7.94 -8.87 1.32
C TYR A 78 7.92 -10.39 1.15
N PRO A 79 6.99 -11.10 1.79
CA PRO A 79 6.79 -12.52 1.54
C PRO A 79 6.40 -12.72 0.08
N GLU A 80 6.97 -13.74 -0.54
CA GLU A 80 6.63 -14.15 -1.90
C GLU A 80 5.68 -15.34 -1.80
N LEU A 81 4.56 -15.29 -2.51
CA LEU A 81 3.72 -16.47 -2.70
C LEU A 81 4.49 -17.39 -3.64
N GLN A 82 4.96 -18.53 -3.12
CA GLN A 82 5.42 -19.63 -3.97
C GLN A 82 4.16 -20.22 -4.61
N GLY A 83 3.88 -19.79 -5.85
CA GLY A 83 2.85 -20.38 -6.69
C GLY A 83 3.30 -21.73 -7.24
#